data_AF-A0A8J2SRK1-F1
#
_entry.id   AF-A0A8J2SRK1-F1
#
_cell.length_a   1.000
_cell.length_b   1.000
_cell.length_c   1.000
_cell.angle_alpha   90.00
_cell.angle_beta   90.00
_cell.angle_gamma   90.00
#
_symmetry.space_group_name_H-M   'P 1'
#
loop_
_entity.id
_entity.type
_entity.pdbx_description
1 polymer ?
#
loop_
_entity_poly.entity_id
_entity_poly.type
_entity_poly.pdbx_seq_one_letter_code
_entity_poly.pdbx_strand_id
1 'polypeptide(L)'
;MRCAALCLAALLAAPAVAQDYSGLCMTPANYQGGAMYDHEISPAVTCDAIMAHWTSSGNTLAGYDFSVGLHCPLESYDVKNVVNIVASYCCGTGDAASRRSACWADYSHVCATPANYQGDAMYDHEISQAVTCDQIMDSFTSSGNNLAGKDFSSAIYGACSAESYLVQETVNIVASYCCGTGDAQRSACWRDYSYVCADPTRWTPSAEWEAASASNGNTAASCQKAMEYSTSPGSGHVFEGYEFVDASSAAESCTTPSAIEAVRAVAAKCCASGNSVCSDTVDSATLGGRVASAVGVVSVFAVLLGFH
;
A
#
# COMPACT_ATOMS: atom_id res chain seq x y z
N MET A 1 -53.14 61.87 -25.57
CA MET A 1 -51.96 61.80 -24.69
C MET A 1 -52.27 60.82 -23.57
N ARG A 2 -51.70 59.60 -23.61
CA ARG A 2 -51.82 58.60 -22.53
C ARG A 2 -50.40 58.27 -22.11
N CYS A 3 -49.99 58.74 -20.94
CA CYS A 3 -48.74 58.37 -20.29
C CYS A 3 -48.88 56.93 -19.77
N ALA A 4 -48.15 56.01 -20.38
CA ALA A 4 -47.91 54.68 -19.81
C ALA A 4 -46.73 54.80 -18.84
N ALA A 5 -47.00 54.69 -17.55
CA ALA A 5 -45.98 54.57 -16.52
C ALA A 5 -45.40 53.14 -16.58
N LEU A 6 -44.13 53.02 -16.99
CA LEU A 6 -43.35 51.81 -16.79
C LEU A 6 -43.03 51.68 -15.28
N CYS A 7 -43.70 50.76 -14.60
CA CYS A 7 -43.23 50.26 -13.31
C CYS A 7 -42.01 49.35 -13.56
N LEU A 8 -40.82 49.89 -13.30
CA LEU A 8 -39.59 49.12 -13.21
C LEU A 8 -39.64 48.31 -11.91
N ALA A 9 -40.08 47.06 -11.98
CA ALA A 9 -39.98 46.13 -10.87
C ALA A 9 -38.50 45.76 -10.69
N ALA A 10 -37.84 46.40 -9.73
CA ALA A 10 -36.56 45.95 -9.23
C ALA A 10 -36.77 44.58 -8.56
N LEU A 11 -36.47 43.50 -9.28
CA LEU A 11 -36.21 42.20 -8.66
C LEU A 11 -35.00 42.38 -7.76
N LEU A 12 -35.26 42.54 -6.45
CA LEU A 12 -34.26 42.32 -5.42
C LEU A 12 -33.82 40.85 -5.56
N ALA A 13 -32.71 40.61 -6.25
CA ALA A 13 -32.01 39.35 -6.15
C ALA A 13 -31.70 39.16 -4.67
N ALA A 14 -32.38 38.21 -4.03
CA ALA A 14 -32.04 37.81 -2.67
C ALA A 14 -30.54 37.52 -2.66
N PRO A 15 -29.77 38.04 -1.68
CA PRO A 15 -28.36 37.70 -1.59
C PRO A 15 -28.28 36.17 -1.55
N ALA A 16 -27.60 35.59 -2.53
CA ALA A 16 -27.30 34.17 -2.49
C ALA A 16 -26.59 33.94 -1.15
N VAL A 17 -27.22 33.19 -0.26
CA VAL A 17 -26.60 32.82 1.02
C VAL A 17 -25.35 32.05 0.62
N ALA A 18 -24.19 32.62 0.91
CA ALA A 18 -22.92 31.93 0.69
C ALA A 18 -23.00 30.60 1.44
N GLN A 19 -22.91 29.49 0.71
CA GLN A 19 -22.88 28.18 1.34
C GLN A 19 -21.59 28.05 2.14
N ASP A 20 -21.70 27.45 3.33
CA ASP A 20 -20.54 27.18 4.17
C ASP A 20 -19.94 25.82 3.74
N TYR A 21 -18.72 25.87 3.20
CA TYR A 21 -17.95 24.69 2.82
C TYR A 21 -16.80 24.40 3.77
N SER A 22 -16.78 25.02 4.95
CA SER A 22 -15.67 24.88 5.90
C SER A 22 -15.44 23.44 6.37
N GLY A 23 -16.49 22.62 6.44
CA GLY A 23 -16.41 21.18 6.74
C GLY A 23 -15.70 20.34 5.68
N LEU A 24 -15.28 20.93 4.55
CA LEU A 24 -14.38 20.29 3.58
C LEU A 24 -13.01 20.02 4.20
N CYS A 25 -12.53 20.92 5.07
CA CYS A 25 -11.21 20.86 5.65
C CYS A 25 -11.21 20.11 6.99
N MET A 26 -10.11 19.40 7.29
CA MET A 26 -9.92 18.74 8.59
C MET A 26 -10.06 19.73 9.76
N THR A 27 -9.53 20.93 9.56
CA THR A 27 -9.75 22.08 10.44
C THR A 27 -10.61 23.09 9.69
N PRO A 28 -11.89 23.29 10.06
CA PRO A 28 -12.80 24.14 9.30
C PRO A 28 -12.31 25.57 9.07
N ALA A 29 -11.59 26.14 10.05
CA ALA A 29 -10.99 27.47 9.95
C ALA A 29 -9.93 27.62 8.84
N ASN A 30 -9.44 26.51 8.28
CA ASN A 30 -8.46 26.52 7.20
C ASN A 30 -9.09 26.63 5.81
N TYR A 31 -10.42 26.58 5.68
CA TYR A 31 -11.07 26.71 4.39
C TYR A 31 -10.91 28.12 3.82
N GLN A 32 -10.47 28.21 2.56
CA GLN A 32 -10.23 29.47 1.87
C GLN A 32 -11.17 29.61 0.66
N GLY A 33 -12.44 29.96 0.90
CA GLY A 33 -13.45 30.08 -0.17
C GLY A 33 -13.06 30.98 -1.35
N GLY A 34 -12.26 32.02 -1.09
CA GLY A 34 -11.73 32.94 -2.10
C GLY A 34 -10.42 32.50 -2.78
N ALA A 35 -9.79 31.40 -2.35
CA ALA A 35 -8.59 30.88 -2.99
C ALA A 35 -8.91 30.36 -4.41
N MET A 36 -7.93 30.40 -5.30
CA MET A 36 -8.08 29.94 -6.67
C MET A 36 -7.86 28.43 -6.75
N TYR A 37 -8.80 27.74 -7.36
CA TYR A 37 -8.72 26.36 -7.80
C TYR A 37 -8.39 26.34 -9.30
N ASP A 38 -7.22 25.81 -9.64
CA ASP A 38 -6.68 25.75 -11.01
C ASP A 38 -6.44 24.32 -11.51
N HIS A 39 -6.89 23.31 -10.75
CA HIS A 39 -6.74 21.91 -11.13
C HIS A 39 -7.65 21.55 -12.30
N GLU A 40 -7.04 21.38 -13.47
CA GLU A 40 -7.67 20.90 -14.72
C GLU A 40 -8.85 21.74 -15.24
N ILE A 41 -9.10 22.92 -14.65
CA ILE A 41 -10.16 23.83 -15.08
C ILE A 41 -9.53 25.12 -15.61
N SER A 42 -9.91 25.48 -16.83
CA SER A 42 -9.55 26.75 -17.45
C SER A 42 -10.82 27.49 -17.91
N PRO A 43 -11.08 28.72 -17.42
CA PRO A 43 -10.25 29.49 -16.48
C PRO A 43 -10.32 28.95 -15.04
N ALA A 44 -9.29 29.22 -14.25
CA ALA A 44 -9.31 28.94 -12.81
C ALA A 44 -10.52 29.62 -12.13
N VAL A 45 -11.09 28.95 -11.14
CA VAL A 45 -12.29 29.40 -10.40
C VAL A 45 -11.96 29.53 -8.92
N THR A 46 -12.83 30.17 -8.13
CA THR A 46 -12.63 30.21 -6.67
C THR A 46 -13.04 28.88 -6.02
N CYS A 47 -12.52 28.62 -4.82
CA CYS A 47 -12.90 27.47 -4.00
C CYS A 47 -14.40 27.39 -3.70
N ASP A 48 -15.06 28.52 -3.45
CA ASP A 48 -16.52 28.56 -3.30
C ASP A 48 -17.24 28.16 -4.60
N ALA A 49 -16.72 28.58 -5.76
CA ALA A 49 -17.32 28.30 -7.05
C ALA A 49 -17.17 26.83 -7.46
N ILE A 50 -15.99 26.23 -7.23
CA ILE A 50 -15.79 24.81 -7.52
C ILE A 50 -16.57 23.91 -6.55
N MET A 51 -16.67 24.29 -5.28
CA MET A 51 -17.52 23.55 -4.32
C MET A 51 -18.99 23.64 -4.71
N ALA A 52 -19.48 24.82 -5.11
CA ALA A 52 -20.84 24.97 -5.61
C ALA A 52 -21.12 24.12 -6.87
N HIS A 53 -20.10 23.90 -7.71
CA HIS A 53 -20.22 22.99 -8.84
C HIS A 53 -20.35 21.54 -8.37
N TRP A 54 -19.44 21.05 -7.53
CA TRP A 54 -19.44 19.65 -7.07
C TRP A 54 -20.65 19.28 -6.22
N THR A 55 -21.22 20.23 -5.47
CA THR A 55 -22.44 20.00 -4.66
C THR A 55 -23.73 20.16 -5.46
N SER A 56 -23.66 20.62 -6.71
CA SER A 56 -24.83 20.74 -7.58
C SER A 56 -25.34 19.37 -8.07
N SER A 57 -26.64 19.30 -8.37
CA SER A 57 -27.32 18.07 -8.78
C SER A 57 -26.60 17.38 -9.95
N GLY A 58 -26.36 16.08 -9.82
CA GLY A 58 -25.71 15.25 -10.85
C GLY A 58 -24.20 15.12 -10.71
N ASN A 59 -23.58 15.78 -9.73
CA ASN A 59 -22.14 15.66 -9.43
C ASN A 59 -21.87 14.76 -8.22
N THR A 60 -20.59 14.40 -8.04
CA THR A 60 -20.13 13.46 -7.00
C THR A 60 -20.50 13.88 -5.58
N LEU A 61 -20.49 15.19 -5.28
CA LEU A 61 -20.80 15.72 -3.95
C LEU A 61 -22.25 16.24 -3.85
N ALA A 62 -23.13 15.84 -4.76
CA ALA A 62 -24.53 16.26 -4.73
C ALA A 62 -25.23 15.80 -3.45
N GLY A 63 -25.81 16.75 -2.71
CA GLY A 63 -26.56 16.49 -1.48
C GLY A 63 -25.72 16.42 -0.20
N TYR A 64 -24.39 16.60 -0.29
CA TYR A 64 -23.54 16.72 0.88
C TYR A 64 -23.68 18.11 1.52
N ASP A 65 -23.72 18.13 2.85
CA ASP A 65 -23.73 19.35 3.67
C ASP A 65 -22.35 19.52 4.33
N PHE A 66 -21.58 20.50 3.87
CA PHE A 66 -20.25 20.84 4.39
C PHE A 66 -20.29 21.93 5.47
N SER A 67 -21.47 22.39 5.89
CA SER A 67 -21.59 23.27 7.06
C SER A 67 -21.36 22.52 8.38
N VAL A 68 -21.47 21.19 8.33
CA VAL A 68 -21.05 20.25 9.37
C VAL A 68 -19.86 19.45 8.85
N GLY A 69 -18.94 19.05 9.75
CA GLY A 69 -17.78 18.27 9.35
C GLY A 69 -18.20 16.96 8.64
N LEU A 70 -17.60 16.69 7.49
CA LEU A 70 -17.89 15.48 6.71
C LEU A 70 -17.35 14.22 7.42
N HIS A 71 -18.18 13.17 7.53
CA HIS A 71 -17.77 11.90 8.13
C HIS A 71 -17.29 10.90 7.07
N CYS A 72 -16.01 10.96 6.74
CA CYS A 72 -15.46 10.26 5.58
C CYS A 72 -15.23 8.74 5.65
N PRO A 73 -15.11 8.05 6.81
CA PRO A 73 -14.79 6.61 6.81
C PRO A 73 -15.74 5.74 5.97
N LEU A 74 -17.02 6.14 5.87
CA LEU A 74 -18.06 5.40 5.17
C LEU A 74 -18.29 5.82 3.71
N GLU A 75 -17.57 6.84 3.25
CA GLU A 75 -17.76 7.41 1.92
C GLU A 75 -17.09 6.59 0.83
N SER A 76 -17.61 6.69 -0.40
CA SER A 76 -17.03 6.04 -1.57
C SER A 76 -15.65 6.61 -1.93
N TYR A 77 -14.86 5.84 -2.69
CA TYR A 77 -13.58 6.30 -3.23
C TYR A 77 -13.72 7.63 -4.00
N ASP A 78 -14.73 7.74 -4.86
CA ASP A 78 -14.95 8.94 -5.68
C ASP A 78 -15.20 10.19 -4.82
N VAL A 79 -15.99 10.06 -3.75
CA VAL A 79 -16.26 11.16 -2.82
C VAL A 79 -15.00 11.57 -2.08
N LYS A 80 -14.25 10.60 -1.52
CA LYS A 80 -12.99 10.86 -0.83
C LYS A 80 -11.96 11.53 -1.75
N ASN A 81 -11.82 11.02 -2.97
CA ASN A 81 -10.89 11.53 -3.97
C ASN A 81 -11.23 12.99 -4.35
N VAL A 82 -12.50 13.31 -4.64
CA VAL A 82 -12.91 14.69 -4.95
C VAL A 82 -12.67 15.60 -3.74
N VAL A 83 -13.03 15.16 -2.52
CA VAL A 83 -12.82 15.95 -1.30
C VAL A 83 -11.33 16.20 -1.03
N ASN A 84 -10.47 15.19 -1.18
CA ASN A 84 -9.02 15.30 -1.03
C ASN A 84 -8.40 16.24 -2.08
N ILE A 85 -8.81 16.11 -3.34
CA ILE A 85 -8.35 16.99 -4.43
C ILE A 85 -8.74 18.43 -4.13
N VAL A 86 -10.02 18.73 -3.87
CA VAL A 86 -10.46 20.11 -3.65
C VAL A 86 -9.80 20.69 -2.39
N ALA A 87 -9.68 19.92 -1.31
CA ALA A 87 -9.00 20.37 -0.10
C ALA A 87 -7.53 20.73 -0.33
N SER A 88 -6.81 20.03 -1.21
CA SER A 88 -5.40 20.35 -1.48
C SER A 88 -5.17 21.78 -2.03
N TYR A 89 -6.19 22.38 -2.65
CA TYR A 89 -6.20 23.77 -3.13
C TYR A 89 -6.98 24.72 -2.22
N CYS A 90 -8.02 24.22 -1.55
CA CYS A 90 -9.00 25.04 -0.83
C CYS A 90 -8.86 25.03 0.69
N CYS A 91 -8.04 24.13 1.23
CA CYS A 91 -7.70 24.09 2.65
C CYS A 91 -6.26 24.55 2.87
N GLY A 92 -6.03 25.24 3.99
CA GLY A 92 -4.71 25.47 4.56
C GLY A 92 -4.15 26.87 4.33
N THR A 93 -3.11 27.23 5.08
CA THR A 93 -2.48 28.57 5.05
C THR A 93 -0.96 28.53 4.85
N GLY A 94 -0.36 27.34 4.63
CA GLY A 94 1.06 27.24 4.29
C GLY A 94 1.76 25.93 4.64
N ASP A 95 1.21 25.10 5.52
CA ASP A 95 1.78 23.78 5.85
C ASP A 95 0.91 22.61 5.35
N ALA A 96 1.52 21.44 5.17
CA ALA A 96 0.85 20.25 4.64
C ALA A 96 -0.32 19.76 5.53
N ALA A 97 -0.21 19.91 6.85
CA ALA A 97 -1.27 19.50 7.77
C ALA A 97 -2.52 20.38 7.62
N SER A 98 -2.34 21.67 7.34
CA SER A 98 -3.42 22.64 7.18
C SER A 98 -4.25 22.41 5.91
N ARG A 99 -3.66 21.75 4.90
CA ARG A 99 -4.29 21.41 3.61
C ARG A 99 -5.11 20.10 3.63
N ARG A 100 -5.14 19.41 4.76
CA ARG A 100 -5.85 18.14 4.90
C ARG A 100 -7.36 18.35 4.81
N SER A 101 -8.02 17.49 4.04
CA SER A 101 -9.47 17.43 3.97
C SER A 101 -10.07 16.78 5.22
N ALA A 102 -11.38 16.89 5.41
CA ALA A 102 -12.09 16.09 6.41
C ALA A 102 -12.02 14.56 6.14
N CYS A 103 -11.66 14.18 4.92
CA CYS A 103 -11.44 12.79 4.49
C CYS A 103 -9.99 12.33 4.54
N TRP A 104 -9.08 13.18 5.01
CA TRP A 104 -7.68 12.82 5.07
C TRP A 104 -7.47 11.61 5.99
N ALA A 105 -6.78 10.60 5.46
CA ALA A 105 -6.36 9.41 6.20
C ALA A 105 -4.84 9.44 6.39
N ASP A 106 -4.39 8.97 7.55
CA ASP A 106 -2.98 8.78 7.81
C ASP A 106 -2.56 7.39 7.33
N TYR A 107 -1.72 7.34 6.29
CA TYR A 107 -1.17 6.11 5.74
C TYR A 107 0.29 5.87 6.16
N SER A 108 0.83 6.70 7.07
CA SER A 108 2.25 6.65 7.41
C SER A 108 2.70 5.29 7.94
N HIS A 109 1.82 4.55 8.62
CA HIS A 109 2.14 3.20 9.10
C HIS A 109 2.08 2.10 8.04
N VAL A 110 1.95 2.43 6.75
CA VAL A 110 2.31 1.48 5.67
C VAL A 110 3.82 1.24 5.64
N CYS A 111 4.60 2.22 6.12
CA CYS A 111 6.06 2.14 6.22
C CYS A 111 6.48 1.58 7.58
N ALA A 112 7.62 0.86 7.59
CA ALA A 112 8.24 0.39 8.84
C ALA A 112 8.56 1.56 9.77
N THR A 113 9.02 2.68 9.20
CA THR A 113 9.20 3.95 9.90
C THR A 113 8.20 4.95 9.35
N PRO A 114 7.20 5.38 10.14
CA PRO A 114 6.12 6.26 9.66
C PRO A 114 6.60 7.57 9.05
N ALA A 115 7.67 8.14 9.60
CA ALA A 115 8.27 9.38 9.10
C ALA A 115 8.85 9.27 7.67
N ASN A 116 9.01 8.06 7.14
CA ASN A 116 9.51 7.84 5.78
C ASN A 116 8.38 7.80 4.74
N TYR A 117 7.12 7.80 5.16
CA TYR A 117 6.00 7.82 4.23
C TYR A 117 5.93 9.16 3.49
N GLN A 118 5.86 9.09 2.16
CA GLN A 118 5.81 10.23 1.27
C GLN A 118 4.47 10.23 0.54
N GLY A 119 3.43 10.80 1.14
CA GLY A 119 2.07 10.81 0.57
C GLY A 119 1.98 11.45 -0.83
N ASP A 120 2.82 12.44 -1.11
CA ASP A 120 2.91 13.12 -2.40
C ASP A 120 3.84 12.41 -3.42
N ALA A 121 4.54 11.34 -3.02
CA ALA A 121 5.38 10.60 -3.95
C ALA A 121 4.53 9.91 -5.02
N MET A 122 5.09 9.79 -6.23
CA MET A 122 4.40 9.16 -7.34
C MET A 122 4.50 7.63 -7.23
N TYR A 123 3.35 6.99 -7.24
CA TYR A 123 3.18 5.56 -7.44
C TYR A 123 2.91 5.31 -8.93
N ASP A 124 3.79 4.55 -9.60
CA ASP A 124 3.71 4.25 -11.04
C ASP A 124 3.67 2.74 -11.34
N HIS A 125 3.44 1.91 -10.32
CA HIS A 125 3.41 0.46 -10.45
C HIS A 125 2.17 -0.01 -11.20
N GLU A 126 2.37 -0.56 -12.39
CA GLU A 126 1.37 -1.26 -13.21
C GLU A 126 0.10 -0.45 -13.52
N ILE A 127 0.15 0.87 -13.37
CA ILE A 127 -0.96 1.77 -13.69
C ILE A 127 -0.65 2.64 -14.91
N SER A 128 -1.68 2.88 -15.71
CA SER A 128 -1.56 3.67 -16.96
C SER A 128 -1.27 5.17 -16.73
N GLN A 129 -1.53 5.65 -15.52
CA GLN A 129 -1.28 7.03 -15.10
C GLN A 129 -0.74 6.98 -13.68
N ALA A 130 0.41 7.61 -13.45
CA ALA A 130 0.99 7.68 -12.12
C ALA A 130 0.07 8.50 -11.20
N VAL A 131 -0.15 8.02 -9.99
CA VAL A 131 -0.96 8.67 -8.95
C VAL A 131 -0.09 8.93 -7.72
N THR A 132 -0.54 9.74 -6.77
CA THR A 132 0.21 9.91 -5.52
C THR A 132 0.05 8.71 -4.59
N CYS A 133 0.96 8.54 -3.64
CA CYS A 133 0.88 7.51 -2.60
C CYS A 133 -0.40 7.60 -1.78
N ASP A 134 -0.88 8.80 -1.46
CA ASP A 134 -2.15 8.97 -0.76
C ASP A 134 -3.34 8.51 -1.63
N GLN A 135 -3.33 8.84 -2.93
CA GLN A 135 -4.39 8.43 -3.86
C GLN A 135 -4.46 6.90 -4.05
N ILE A 136 -3.31 6.24 -4.20
CA ILE A 136 -3.30 4.78 -4.33
C ILE A 136 -3.70 4.08 -3.02
N MET A 137 -3.34 4.64 -1.87
CA MET A 137 -3.76 4.11 -0.57
C MET A 137 -5.25 4.29 -0.32
N ASP A 138 -5.84 5.42 -0.71
CA ASP A 138 -7.29 5.63 -0.75
C ASP A 138 -7.97 4.53 -1.60
N SER A 139 -7.38 4.22 -2.76
CA SER A 139 -7.88 3.17 -3.65
C SER A 139 -7.80 1.79 -3.00
N PHE A 140 -6.63 1.38 -2.50
CA PHE A 140 -6.46 0.05 -1.92
C PHE A 140 -7.25 -0.17 -0.62
N THR A 141 -7.52 0.88 0.14
CA THR A 141 -8.33 0.82 1.37
C THR A 141 -9.83 0.93 1.13
N SER A 142 -10.25 1.17 -0.12
CA SER A 142 -11.66 1.17 -0.51
C SER A 142 -12.27 -0.23 -0.53
N SER A 143 -13.59 -0.30 -0.38
CA SER A 143 -14.34 -1.56 -0.36
C SER A 143 -14.09 -2.40 -1.63
N GLY A 144 -13.86 -3.69 -1.45
CA GLY A 144 -13.58 -4.64 -2.55
C GLY A 144 -12.11 -4.79 -2.93
N ASN A 145 -11.21 -4.00 -2.34
CA ASN A 145 -9.76 -4.10 -2.55
C ASN A 145 -9.04 -4.85 -1.42
N ASN A 146 -7.76 -5.15 -1.64
CA ASN A 146 -6.94 -5.96 -0.72
C ASN A 146 -6.81 -5.34 0.67
N LEU A 147 -6.78 -4.01 0.80
CA LEU A 147 -6.64 -3.31 2.08
C LEU A 147 -7.97 -2.77 2.61
N ALA A 148 -9.10 -3.26 2.09
CA ALA A 148 -10.42 -2.80 2.51
C ALA A 148 -10.61 -2.94 4.03
N GLY A 149 -10.98 -1.84 4.68
CA GLY A 149 -11.23 -1.80 6.13
C GLY A 149 -9.98 -1.86 7.01
N LYS A 150 -8.78 -1.78 6.43
CA LYS A 150 -7.53 -1.66 7.19
C LYS A 150 -7.31 -0.21 7.63
N ASP A 151 -6.77 -0.06 8.84
CA ASP A 151 -6.43 1.23 9.43
C ASP A 151 -4.90 1.34 9.54
N PHE A 152 -4.34 2.36 8.89
CA PHE A 152 -2.90 2.66 8.87
C PHE A 152 -2.56 3.92 9.70
N SER A 153 -3.50 4.41 10.52
CA SER A 153 -3.29 5.57 11.40
C SER A 153 -2.48 5.24 12.66
N SER A 154 -2.22 3.96 12.91
CA SER A 154 -1.41 3.50 14.02
C SER A 154 -0.56 2.30 13.61
N ALA A 155 0.44 1.97 14.44
CA ALA A 155 1.37 0.89 14.12
C ALA A 155 0.64 -0.45 13.94
N ILE A 156 0.74 -1.00 12.73
CA ILE A 156 0.28 -2.36 12.38
C ILE A 156 1.26 -3.43 12.89
N TYR A 157 2.34 -3.03 13.58
CA TYR A 157 3.39 -3.93 14.06
C TYR A 157 2.81 -5.13 14.83
N GLY A 158 2.95 -6.32 14.24
CA GLY A 158 2.44 -7.60 14.76
C GLY A 158 1.18 -8.13 14.06
N ALA A 159 0.43 -7.30 13.31
CA ALA A 159 -0.74 -7.75 12.57
C ALA A 159 -0.38 -8.36 11.20
N CYS A 160 0.66 -7.86 10.52
CA CYS A 160 1.02 -8.33 9.18
C CYS A 160 1.27 -9.84 9.08
N SER A 161 1.82 -10.49 10.11
CA SER A 161 2.05 -11.95 10.10
C SER A 161 0.76 -12.77 10.10
N ALA A 162 -0.34 -12.20 10.61
CA ALA A 162 -1.66 -12.81 10.59
C ALA A 162 -2.48 -12.42 9.34
N GLU A 163 -1.98 -11.49 8.53
CA GLU A 163 -2.64 -11.06 7.31
C GLU A 163 -2.45 -12.07 6.17
N SER A 164 -3.33 -12.01 5.18
CA SER A 164 -3.19 -12.82 3.96
C SER A 164 -1.97 -12.37 3.14
N TYR A 165 -1.44 -13.29 2.33
CA TYR A 165 -0.35 -12.98 1.39
C TYR A 165 -0.65 -11.74 0.53
N LEU A 166 -1.89 -11.59 0.02
CA LEU A 166 -2.26 -10.45 -0.83
C LEU A 166 -2.20 -9.11 -0.09
N VAL A 167 -2.57 -9.08 1.19
CA VAL A 167 -2.45 -7.86 2.02
C VAL A 167 -0.98 -7.52 2.22
N GLN A 168 -0.17 -8.51 2.60
CA GLN A 168 1.27 -8.34 2.82
C GLN A 168 1.98 -7.88 1.54
N GLU A 169 1.70 -8.51 0.41
CA GLU A 169 2.24 -8.15 -0.91
C GLU A 169 1.83 -6.74 -1.30
N THR A 170 0.56 -6.36 -1.13
CA THR A 170 0.08 -5.00 -1.47
C THR A 170 0.81 -3.95 -0.62
N VAL A 171 0.96 -4.17 0.69
CA VAL A 171 1.69 -3.26 1.59
C VAL A 171 3.17 -3.17 1.22
N ASN A 172 3.81 -4.29 0.86
CA ASN A 172 5.20 -4.32 0.39
C ASN A 172 5.39 -3.56 -0.93
N ILE A 173 4.47 -3.73 -1.88
CA ILE A 173 4.50 -3.01 -3.16
C ILE A 173 4.35 -1.52 -2.90
N VAL A 174 3.31 -1.09 -2.17
CA VAL A 174 3.12 0.34 -1.85
C VAL A 174 4.35 0.93 -1.19
N ALA A 175 4.92 0.26 -0.18
CA ALA A 175 6.10 0.76 0.51
C ALA A 175 7.31 0.94 -0.41
N SER A 176 7.44 0.11 -1.44
CA SER A 176 8.51 0.24 -2.43
C SER A 176 8.44 1.55 -3.23
N TYR A 177 7.29 2.22 -3.28
CA TYR A 177 7.16 3.52 -3.93
C TYR A 177 6.99 4.66 -2.92
N CYS A 178 6.42 4.35 -1.74
CA CYS A 178 5.91 5.36 -0.82
C CYS A 178 6.74 5.55 0.45
N CYS A 179 7.72 4.68 0.75
CA CYS A 179 8.47 4.71 2.01
C CYS A 179 9.91 5.26 1.88
N GLY A 180 10.17 6.13 0.91
CA GLY A 180 11.53 6.63 0.64
C GLY A 180 12.43 5.58 0.00
N THR A 181 13.75 5.66 0.22
CA THR A 181 14.75 4.86 -0.52
C THR A 181 15.65 4.02 0.38
N GLY A 182 16.09 2.86 -0.09
CA GLY A 182 17.05 2.00 0.63
C GLY A 182 16.39 1.31 1.82
N ASP A 183 17.05 1.27 2.99
CA ASP A 183 16.47 0.65 4.19
C ASP A 183 15.20 1.35 4.71
N ALA A 184 14.97 2.61 4.29
CA ALA A 184 13.75 3.34 4.58
C ALA A 184 12.52 2.77 3.84
N GLN A 185 12.73 2.16 2.66
CA GLN A 185 11.72 1.64 1.73
C GLN A 185 11.00 0.37 2.25
N ARG A 186 11.28 -0.03 3.50
CA ARG A 186 10.66 -1.18 4.14
C ARG A 186 9.23 -0.84 4.54
N SER A 187 8.32 -1.74 4.19
CA SER A 187 6.94 -1.67 4.65
C SER A 187 6.81 -2.06 6.13
N ALA A 188 5.68 -1.76 6.75
CA ALA A 188 5.35 -2.28 8.08
C ALA A 188 5.20 -3.81 8.12
N CYS A 189 5.00 -4.45 6.96
CA CYS A 189 4.96 -5.90 6.81
C CYS A 189 6.31 -6.52 6.40
N TRP A 190 7.36 -5.72 6.25
CA TRP A 190 8.66 -6.22 5.83
C TRP A 190 9.23 -7.19 6.88
N ARG A 191 9.68 -8.36 6.41
CA ARG A 191 10.31 -9.38 7.25
C ARG A 191 11.78 -9.52 6.91
N ASP A 192 12.60 -9.60 7.94
CA ASP A 192 14.03 -9.91 7.80
C ASP A 192 14.20 -11.42 7.64
N TYR A 193 14.66 -11.85 6.47
CA TYR A 193 15.00 -13.26 6.22
C TYR A 193 16.51 -13.50 6.24
N SER A 194 17.30 -12.55 6.73
CA SER A 194 18.75 -12.66 6.72
C SER A 194 19.26 -13.86 7.52
N TYR A 195 18.54 -14.29 8.53
CA TYR A 195 18.87 -15.47 9.34
C TYR A 195 18.68 -16.81 8.63
N VAL A 196 18.20 -16.82 7.38
CA VAL A 196 18.34 -17.99 6.49
C VAL A 196 19.82 -18.27 6.19
N CYS A 197 20.63 -17.21 6.13
CA CYS A 197 22.07 -17.31 5.89
C CYS A 197 22.82 -17.69 7.17
N ALA A 198 23.91 -18.44 7.01
CA ALA A 198 24.85 -18.69 8.11
C ALA A 198 25.44 -17.38 8.69
N ASP A 199 25.65 -16.39 7.82
CA ASP A 199 26.00 -15.02 8.16
C ASP A 199 24.89 -14.09 7.65
N PRO A 200 24.05 -13.52 8.54
CA PRO A 200 22.95 -12.65 8.16
C PRO A 200 23.36 -11.44 7.31
N THR A 201 24.60 -10.95 7.46
CA THR A 201 25.09 -9.81 6.67
C THR A 201 25.30 -10.14 5.19
N ARG A 202 25.24 -11.43 4.84
CA ARG A 202 25.39 -11.93 3.46
C ARG A 202 24.05 -12.08 2.75
N TRP A 203 22.93 -11.77 3.40
CA TRP A 203 21.61 -11.79 2.78
C TRP A 203 21.51 -10.77 1.65
N THR A 204 21.06 -11.23 0.49
CA THR A 204 20.86 -10.40 -0.70
C THR A 204 19.37 -10.40 -1.07
N PRO A 205 18.53 -9.56 -0.45
CA PRO A 205 17.07 -9.61 -0.63
C PRO A 205 16.63 -9.36 -2.07
N SER A 206 17.41 -8.57 -2.82
CA SER A 206 17.17 -8.23 -4.22
C SER A 206 17.80 -9.21 -5.21
N ALA A 207 18.54 -10.23 -4.76
CA ALA A 207 19.07 -11.23 -5.67
C ALA A 207 17.93 -11.96 -6.38
N GLU A 208 18.13 -12.25 -7.66
CA GLU A 208 17.15 -12.96 -8.45
C GLU A 208 17.05 -14.42 -7.99
N TRP A 209 15.89 -14.73 -7.42
CA TRP A 209 15.41 -16.08 -7.24
C TRP A 209 14.80 -16.55 -8.56
N GLU A 210 15.57 -17.35 -9.29
CA GLU A 210 15.00 -18.17 -10.36
C GLU A 210 14.05 -19.18 -9.71
N ALA A 211 12.79 -18.79 -9.53
CA ALA A 211 11.74 -19.78 -9.43
C ALA A 211 11.88 -20.66 -10.68
N ALA A 212 11.80 -21.97 -10.51
CA ALA A 212 11.74 -22.89 -11.62
C ALA A 212 10.47 -22.62 -12.46
N SER A 213 10.53 -21.65 -13.36
CA SER A 213 9.47 -21.31 -14.31
C SER A 213 10.06 -21.11 -15.70
N ALA A 214 10.74 -22.15 -16.19
CA ALA A 214 11.10 -22.30 -17.60
C ALA A 214 9.90 -22.66 -18.50
N SER A 215 8.67 -22.75 -17.98
CA SER A 215 7.51 -23.15 -18.80
C SER A 215 6.49 -22.05 -19.08
N ASN A 216 6.43 -20.97 -18.29
CA ASN A 216 5.30 -20.02 -18.37
C ASN A 216 5.71 -18.54 -18.53
N GLY A 217 6.99 -18.21 -18.69
CA GLY A 217 7.43 -16.84 -18.96
C GLY A 217 7.36 -15.87 -17.77
N ASN A 218 7.35 -16.37 -16.54
CA ASN A 218 7.34 -15.52 -15.35
C ASN A 218 8.70 -14.85 -15.11
N THR A 219 8.65 -13.55 -14.80
CA THR A 219 9.75 -12.70 -14.34
C THR A 219 10.45 -13.31 -13.11
N ALA A 220 11.79 -13.22 -13.07
CA ALA A 220 12.58 -13.57 -11.91
C ALA A 220 12.01 -12.89 -10.64
N ALA A 221 11.79 -13.66 -9.58
CA ALA A 221 11.36 -13.13 -8.29
C ALA A 221 12.58 -12.68 -7.50
N SER A 222 12.45 -11.70 -6.60
CA SER A 222 13.53 -11.42 -5.64
C SER A 222 13.55 -12.49 -4.54
N CYS A 223 14.71 -12.71 -3.93
CA CYS A 223 14.86 -13.56 -2.74
C CYS A 223 13.91 -13.18 -1.61
N GLN A 224 13.70 -11.88 -1.40
CA GLN A 224 12.71 -11.37 -0.45
C GLN A 224 11.29 -11.88 -0.79
N LYS A 225 10.85 -11.70 -2.03
CA LYS A 225 9.51 -12.11 -2.48
C LYS A 225 9.31 -13.63 -2.40
N ALA A 226 10.34 -14.41 -2.73
CA ALA A 226 10.31 -15.87 -2.63
C ALA A 226 10.10 -16.35 -1.18
N MET A 227 10.78 -15.71 -0.22
CA MET A 227 10.64 -16.02 1.20
C MET A 227 9.30 -15.56 1.77
N GLU A 228 8.82 -14.38 1.39
CA GLU A 228 7.49 -13.88 1.77
C GLU A 228 6.40 -14.86 1.33
N TYR A 229 6.45 -15.29 0.07
CA TYR A 229 5.51 -16.28 -0.46
C TYR A 229 5.58 -17.63 0.28
N SER A 230 6.79 -18.14 0.52
CA SER A 230 6.99 -19.46 1.13
C SER A 230 6.67 -19.52 2.62
N THR A 231 6.70 -18.38 3.32
CA THR A 231 6.39 -18.27 4.75
C THR A 231 4.98 -17.74 5.04
N SER A 232 4.20 -17.45 4.00
CA SER A 232 2.86 -16.91 4.15
C SER A 232 1.87 -17.93 4.74
N PRO A 233 0.99 -17.52 5.68
CA PRO A 233 -0.05 -18.38 6.21
C PRO A 233 -1.00 -18.89 5.12
N GLY A 234 -1.41 -20.15 5.21
CA GLY A 234 -2.34 -20.79 4.27
C GLY A 234 -1.73 -21.12 2.91
N SER A 235 -0.41 -20.99 2.76
CA SER A 235 0.27 -21.23 1.50
C SER A 235 0.53 -22.72 1.20
N GLY A 236 0.51 -23.58 2.23
CA GLY A 236 0.84 -25.01 2.11
C GLY A 236 2.32 -25.27 1.85
N HIS A 237 3.17 -24.24 1.93
CA HIS A 237 4.59 -24.33 1.59
C HIS A 237 5.43 -24.86 2.74
N VAL A 238 6.64 -25.28 2.38
CA VAL A 238 7.59 -25.90 3.30
C VAL A 238 8.03 -24.98 4.45
N PHE A 239 7.89 -23.65 4.29
CA PHE A 239 8.19 -22.68 5.35
C PHE A 239 6.96 -22.08 6.04
N GLU A 240 5.75 -22.60 5.77
CA GLU A 240 4.56 -22.14 6.47
C GLU A 240 4.71 -22.33 7.98
N GLY A 241 4.49 -21.25 8.74
CA GLY A 241 4.60 -21.25 10.20
C GLY A 241 6.02 -21.16 10.76
N TYR A 242 7.06 -21.16 9.93
CA TYR A 242 8.42 -20.91 10.39
C TYR A 242 8.73 -19.42 10.48
N GLU A 243 9.51 -19.07 11.50
CA GLU A 243 10.00 -17.71 11.71
C GLU A 243 11.50 -17.64 11.48
N PHE A 244 11.94 -16.65 10.70
CA PHE A 244 13.35 -16.39 10.43
C PHE A 244 13.80 -15.07 11.08
N VAL A 245 13.21 -14.73 12.23
CA VAL A 245 13.42 -13.45 12.91
C VAL A 245 14.76 -13.37 13.64
N ASP A 246 15.33 -14.52 14.00
CA ASP A 246 16.67 -14.65 14.54
C ASP A 246 17.30 -16.01 14.18
N ALA A 247 18.58 -16.20 14.54
CA ALA A 247 19.31 -17.43 14.25
C ALA A 247 18.74 -18.67 14.96
N SER A 248 18.12 -18.49 16.14
CA SER A 248 17.51 -19.60 16.88
C SER A 248 16.23 -20.05 16.18
N SER A 249 15.32 -19.13 15.87
CA SER A 249 14.08 -19.42 15.18
C SER A 249 14.34 -19.99 13.78
N ALA A 250 15.34 -19.45 13.07
CA ALA A 250 15.74 -19.96 11.77
C ALA A 250 16.33 -21.38 11.87
N ALA A 251 17.09 -21.70 12.92
CA ALA A 251 17.60 -23.06 13.16
C ALA A 251 16.48 -24.08 13.46
N GLU A 252 15.37 -23.65 14.06
CA GLU A 252 14.19 -24.51 14.27
C GLU A 252 13.54 -24.96 12.94
N SER A 253 13.75 -24.22 11.85
CA SER A 253 13.35 -24.65 10.50
C SER A 253 14.17 -25.84 9.98
N CYS A 254 15.33 -26.12 10.57
CA CYS A 254 16.25 -27.18 10.14
C CYS A 254 15.93 -28.55 10.78
N THR A 255 14.65 -28.88 10.96
CA THR A 255 14.20 -30.08 11.69
C THR A 255 13.77 -31.23 10.79
N THR A 256 13.34 -30.94 9.56
CA THR A 256 12.91 -31.98 8.59
C THR A 256 13.80 -31.97 7.35
N PRO A 257 14.02 -33.11 6.68
CA PRO A 257 14.82 -33.16 5.45
C PRO A 257 14.34 -32.18 4.39
N SER A 258 13.02 -32.06 4.20
CA SER A 258 12.42 -31.14 3.24
C SER A 258 12.68 -29.67 3.58
N ALA A 259 12.57 -29.29 4.85
CA ALA A 259 12.83 -27.92 5.27
C ALA A 259 14.34 -27.59 5.17
N ILE A 260 15.22 -28.52 5.57
CA ILE A 260 16.68 -28.36 5.42
C ILE A 260 17.07 -28.15 3.95
N GLU A 261 16.54 -28.97 3.05
CA GLU A 261 16.79 -28.83 1.60
C GLU A 261 16.30 -27.48 1.07
N ALA A 262 15.12 -27.04 1.50
CA ALA A 262 14.57 -25.75 1.11
C ALA A 262 15.41 -24.58 1.63
N VAL A 263 15.83 -24.58 2.91
CA VAL A 263 16.65 -23.49 3.48
C VAL A 263 18.00 -23.44 2.76
N ARG A 264 18.60 -24.59 2.44
CA ARG A 264 19.83 -24.66 1.66
C ARG A 264 19.66 -24.14 0.23
N ALA A 265 18.54 -24.48 -0.42
CA ALA A 265 18.23 -23.95 -1.75
C ALA A 265 18.11 -22.42 -1.71
N VAL A 266 17.43 -21.88 -0.69
CA VAL A 266 17.34 -20.42 -0.49
C VAL A 266 18.72 -19.82 -0.31
N ALA A 267 19.50 -20.34 0.63
CA ALA A 267 20.81 -19.78 0.92
C ALA A 267 21.79 -19.84 -0.27
N ALA A 268 21.73 -20.90 -1.08
CA ALA A 268 22.58 -21.05 -2.26
C ALA A 268 22.42 -19.91 -3.28
N LYS A 269 21.24 -19.27 -3.34
CA LYS A 269 20.97 -18.15 -4.25
C LYS A 269 20.93 -16.79 -3.54
N CYS A 270 20.41 -16.77 -2.32
CA CYS A 270 20.07 -15.54 -1.61
C CYS A 270 21.07 -15.15 -0.52
N CYS A 271 22.07 -15.99 -0.26
CA CYS A 271 23.20 -15.66 0.60
C CYS A 271 24.44 -15.52 -0.27
N ALA A 272 25.13 -14.39 -0.19
CA ALA A 272 26.36 -14.16 -0.95
C ALA A 272 27.50 -15.13 -0.59
N SER A 273 27.37 -15.93 0.48
CA SER A 273 28.29 -17.02 0.83
C SER A 273 27.82 -18.40 0.31
N GLY A 274 26.55 -18.54 -0.07
CA GLY A 274 25.89 -19.81 -0.37
C GLY A 274 25.54 -20.65 0.87
N ASN A 275 25.94 -20.23 2.07
CA ASN A 275 25.81 -21.03 3.28
C ASN A 275 24.51 -20.70 4.03
N SER A 276 23.76 -21.73 4.41
CA SER A 276 22.55 -21.60 5.22
C SER A 276 22.81 -21.72 6.72
N VAL A 277 21.82 -21.33 7.52
CA VAL A 277 21.79 -21.55 8.98
C VAL A 277 21.74 -23.03 9.38
N CYS A 278 21.28 -23.92 8.49
CA CYS A 278 21.23 -25.36 8.76
C CYS A 278 22.63 -25.97 8.68
N SER A 279 23.10 -26.56 9.78
CA SER A 279 24.40 -27.25 9.83
C SER A 279 24.50 -28.38 8.79
N ASP A 280 25.69 -28.57 8.23
CA ASP A 280 26.03 -29.71 7.37
C ASP A 280 26.05 -31.05 8.12
N THR A 281 26.06 -31.02 9.45
CA THR A 281 25.98 -32.20 10.30
C THR A 281 24.55 -32.72 10.41
N VAL A 282 23.95 -33.09 9.28
CA VAL A 282 23.02 -34.23 9.30
C VAL A 282 23.93 -35.43 9.12
N ASP A 283 24.30 -36.06 10.23
CA ASP A 283 25.08 -37.30 10.19
C ASP A 283 24.40 -38.25 9.19
N SER A 284 25.08 -38.54 8.09
CA SER A 284 24.61 -39.46 7.06
C SER A 284 24.30 -40.86 7.62
N ALA A 285 24.67 -41.12 8.88
CA ALA A 285 24.32 -42.31 9.64
C ALA A 285 22.81 -42.42 9.99
N THR A 286 22.05 -41.32 10.05
CA THR A 286 20.60 -41.38 10.34
C THR A 286 19.73 -41.43 9.07
N LEU A 287 20.30 -41.09 7.91
CA LEU A 287 19.66 -41.16 6.58
C LEU A 287 20.14 -42.37 5.74
N GLY A 288 20.87 -43.30 6.37
CA GLY A 288 21.37 -44.54 5.78
C GLY A 288 20.25 -45.46 5.29
N GLY A 289 19.70 -45.14 4.12
CA GLY A 289 18.69 -45.97 3.48
C GLY A 289 18.19 -45.49 2.12
N ARG A 290 18.33 -44.20 1.76
CA ARG A 290 17.74 -43.70 0.50
C ARG A 290 18.54 -42.59 -0.18
N VAL A 291 19.83 -42.80 -0.46
CA VAL A 291 20.54 -41.96 -1.44
C VAL A 291 21.41 -42.84 -2.34
N ALA A 292 20.76 -43.64 -3.16
CA ALA A 292 21.36 -44.14 -4.38
C ALA A 292 20.39 -43.81 -5.52
N SER A 293 20.84 -42.90 -6.39
CA SER A 293 20.18 -42.44 -7.62
C SER A 293 19.05 -41.41 -7.46
N ALA A 294 19.44 -40.13 -7.44
CA ALA A 294 18.61 -39.05 -7.95
C ALA A 294 19.49 -37.94 -8.53
N VAL A 295 20.15 -38.23 -9.66
CA VAL A 295 20.29 -37.24 -10.74
C VAL A 295 18.86 -36.98 -11.21
N GLY A 296 18.18 -36.06 -10.52
CA GLY A 296 16.74 -35.89 -10.58
C GLY A 296 16.33 -34.53 -10.02
N VAL A 297 17.06 -33.49 -10.40
CA VAL A 297 16.83 -32.07 -10.05
C VAL A 297 15.53 -31.51 -10.67
N VAL A 298 14.63 -32.35 -11.21
CA VAL A 298 13.55 -31.89 -12.10
C VAL A 298 12.12 -32.20 -11.62
N SER A 299 11.88 -32.99 -10.58
CA SER A 299 10.49 -33.50 -10.36
C SER A 299 9.85 -33.30 -8.99
N VAL A 300 10.47 -32.63 -8.03
CA VAL A 300 9.78 -32.28 -6.76
C VAL A 300 9.20 -30.86 -6.79
N PHE A 301 9.71 -29.96 -7.64
CA PHE A 301 9.24 -28.57 -7.70
C PHE A 301 8.02 -28.32 -8.61
N ALA A 302 7.62 -29.29 -9.43
CA ALA A 302 6.46 -29.15 -10.31
C ALA A 302 5.10 -29.22 -9.58
N VAL A 303 5.07 -29.60 -8.29
CA VAL A 303 3.83 -29.67 -7.49
C VAL A 303 3.59 -28.37 -6.70
N LEU A 304 4.60 -27.49 -6.56
CA LEU A 304 4.53 -26.30 -5.70
C LEU A 304 3.91 -25.06 -6.35
N LEU A 305 3.56 -25.07 -7.65
CA LEU A 305 3.03 -23.90 -8.37
C LEU A 305 1.78 -24.20 -9.20
N GLY A 306 1.00 -25.22 -8.83
CA GLY A 306 -0.31 -25.46 -9.43
C GLY A 306 -1.33 -24.39 -9.03
N PHE A 307 -1.33 -23.23 -9.71
CA PHE A 307 -2.43 -22.27 -9.66
C PHE A 307 -3.46 -22.55 -10.76
N HIS A 308 -4.73 -22.59 -10.36
CA HIS A 308 -5.90 -22.31 -11.21
C HIS A 308 -6.15 -20.81 -11.24
#